data_AF-A0A534X239-F1
#
_entry.id   AF-A0A534X239-F1
#
_cell.length_a   1.000
_cell.length_b   1.000
_cell.length_c   1.000
_cell.angle_alpha   90.00
_cell.angle_beta   90.00
_cell.angle_gamma   90.00
#
_symmetry.space_group_name_H-M   'P 1'
#
loop_
_entity.id
_entity.type
_entity.pdbx_description
1 polymer ?
#
loop_
_entity_poly.entity_id
_entity_poly.type
_entity_poly.pdbx_seq_one_letter_code
_entity_poly.pdbx_strand_id
1 'polypeptide(L)'
;MTWTCSILVPLLAATITGAQAATFTVDTTTDGVDAVPGDGVCATAAGACSLRAAVQEANALEGPDTIDLPAGTYVLTLAGPAEDESASGDLDVHETLTITGAGAATTVIDGNRASGVIEAAEPGP
;
A
#
# COMPACT_ATOMS: atom_id res chain seq x y z
N MET A 1 29.80 -21.27 -53.18
CA MET A 1 30.23 -19.95 -52.67
C MET A 1 29.24 -19.52 -51.60
N THR A 2 29.78 -19.01 -50.49
CA THR A 2 29.26 -19.04 -49.12
C THR A 2 28.02 -18.19 -48.84
N TRP A 3 27.12 -18.76 -48.03
CA TRP A 3 26.00 -18.09 -47.37
C TRP A 3 26.50 -17.38 -46.11
N THR A 4 26.05 -16.16 -45.85
CA THR A 4 26.10 -15.56 -44.51
C THR A 4 24.70 -15.06 -44.17
N CYS A 5 24.11 -15.63 -43.12
CA CYS A 5 22.92 -15.11 -42.47
C CYS A 5 23.42 -14.53 -41.14
N SER A 6 23.67 -13.22 -41.11
CA SER A 6 24.03 -12.50 -39.88
C SER A 6 22.73 -12.10 -39.19
N ILE A 7 22.35 -12.83 -38.14
CA ILE A 7 21.28 -12.38 -37.24
C ILE A 7 21.95 -11.56 -36.13
N LEU A 8 21.76 -10.25 -36.18
CA LEU A 8 21.98 -9.40 -35.01
C LEU A 8 20.86 -9.71 -34.01
N VAL A 9 21.19 -10.35 -32.90
CA VAL A 9 20.29 -10.43 -31.74
C VAL A 9 20.60 -9.21 -30.87
N PRO A 10 19.71 -8.21 -30.78
CA PRO A 10 19.90 -7.14 -29.81
C PRO A 10 19.74 -7.74 -28.41
N LEU A 11 20.79 -7.63 -27.58
CA LEU A 11 20.73 -7.94 -26.16
C LEU A 11 19.82 -6.89 -25.50
N LEU A 12 18.55 -7.23 -25.34
CA LEU A 12 17.62 -6.47 -24.52
C LEU A 12 18.09 -6.66 -23.07
N ALA A 13 18.78 -5.66 -22.52
CA ALA A 13 19.08 -5.61 -21.10
C ALA A 13 17.76 -5.39 -20.35
N ALA A 14 17.10 -6.48 -19.97
CA ALA A 14 16.00 -6.43 -19.02
C ALA A 14 16.56 -5.95 -17.69
N THR A 15 16.21 -4.73 -17.29
CA THR A 15 16.41 -4.27 -15.91
C THR A 15 15.51 -5.13 -15.03
N ILE A 16 16.11 -6.05 -14.28
CA ILE A 16 15.40 -6.75 -13.22
C ILE A 16 15.22 -5.71 -12.11
N THR A 17 14.09 -5.01 -12.11
CA THR A 17 13.62 -4.33 -10.91
C THR A 17 13.34 -5.45 -9.91
N GLY A 18 14.20 -5.58 -8.90
CA GLY A 18 13.89 -6.47 -7.78
C GLY A 18 12.63 -5.94 -7.11
N ALA A 19 11.74 -6.83 -6.67
CA ALA A 19 10.66 -6.45 -5.77
C ALA A 19 11.28 -5.76 -4.55
N GLN A 20 10.91 -4.50 -4.32
CA GLN A 20 11.48 -3.69 -3.25
C GLN A 20 10.44 -3.64 -2.14
N ALA A 21 10.63 -4.45 -1.11
CA ALA A 21 9.80 -4.37 0.09
C ALA A 21 9.99 -3.00 0.76
N ALA A 22 8.94 -2.18 0.78
CA ALA A 22 8.89 -0.92 1.48
C ALA A 22 8.45 -1.10 2.94
N THR A 23 8.80 -0.12 3.78
CA THR A 23 8.32 -0.06 5.16
C THR A 23 7.82 1.34 5.45
N PHE A 24 6.54 1.45 5.79
CA PHE A 24 5.89 2.70 6.15
C PHE A 24 5.64 2.75 7.65
N THR A 25 6.14 3.78 8.33
CA THR A 25 5.84 4.01 9.75
C THR A 25 4.77 5.07 9.87
N VAL A 26 3.59 4.68 10.33
CA VAL A 26 2.48 5.60 10.58
C VAL A 26 2.84 6.52 11.74
N ASP A 27 2.65 7.83 11.57
CA ASP A 27 3.00 8.86 12.56
C ASP A 27 1.80 9.68 13.06
N THR A 28 0.62 9.46 12.47
CA THR A 28 -0.62 10.13 12.88
C THR A 28 -1.80 9.17 12.97
N THR A 29 -2.70 9.43 13.91
CA THR A 29 -4.00 8.75 14.03
C THR A 29 -5.09 9.42 13.21
N THR A 30 -4.78 10.52 12.51
CA THR A 30 -5.73 11.20 11.64
C THR A 30 -5.95 10.35 10.40
N ASP A 31 -7.20 10.19 9.98
CA ASP A 31 -7.54 9.52 8.73
C ASP A 31 -7.43 10.50 7.56
N GLY A 32 -6.63 10.14 6.56
CA GLY A 32 -6.32 10.98 5.41
C GLY A 32 -5.73 10.14 4.29
N VAL A 33 -6.11 10.45 3.06
CA VAL A 33 -5.56 9.81 1.86
C VAL A 33 -4.11 10.23 1.62
N ASP A 34 -3.34 9.38 0.96
CA ASP A 34 -2.03 9.76 0.46
C ASP A 34 -2.16 10.88 -0.59
N ALA A 35 -1.21 11.80 -0.62
CA ALA A 35 -1.22 12.91 -1.56
C ALA A 35 -0.80 12.48 -2.98
N VAL A 36 0.11 11.52 -3.10
CA VAL A 36 0.70 11.03 -4.35
C VAL A 36 1.01 9.53 -4.24
N PRO A 37 0.00 8.65 -4.32
CA PRO A 37 0.22 7.20 -4.27
C PRO A 37 1.27 6.71 -5.28
N GLY A 38 2.23 5.93 -4.80
CA GLY A 38 3.26 5.26 -5.60
C GLY A 38 4.54 6.09 -5.80
N ASP A 39 4.73 7.18 -5.05
CA ASP A 39 5.96 7.98 -5.08
C ASP A 39 7.05 7.49 -4.11
N GLY A 40 6.74 6.43 -3.35
CA GLY A 40 7.57 5.82 -2.30
C GLY A 40 7.47 6.52 -0.95
N VAL A 41 6.55 7.47 -0.77
CA VAL A 41 6.44 8.31 0.43
C VAL A 41 5.02 8.30 0.97
N CYS A 42 4.81 7.62 2.10
CA CYS A 42 3.57 7.77 2.85
C CYS A 42 3.42 9.20 3.39
N ALA A 43 2.58 10.00 2.75
CA ALA A 43 2.30 11.37 3.14
C ALA A 43 0.93 11.85 2.66
N THR A 44 0.06 12.17 3.61
CA THR A 44 -1.13 12.98 3.34
C THR A 44 -0.76 14.37 2.81
N ALA A 45 -1.73 15.13 2.31
CA ALA A 45 -1.52 16.53 1.90
C ALA A 45 -0.99 17.44 3.04
N ALA A 46 -1.11 17.02 4.30
CA ALA A 46 -0.54 17.69 5.47
C ALA A 46 0.89 17.24 5.81
N GLY A 47 1.46 16.29 5.06
CA GLY A 47 2.79 15.71 5.26
C GLY A 47 2.88 14.66 6.38
N ALA A 48 1.74 14.22 6.92
CA ALA A 48 1.70 13.17 7.93
C ALA A 48 1.40 11.82 7.29
N CYS A 49 1.97 10.74 7.80
CA CYS A 49 1.72 9.37 7.35
C CYS A 49 0.58 8.75 8.18
N SER A 50 -0.62 8.73 7.62
CA SER A 50 -1.79 8.05 8.22
C SER A 50 -1.78 6.56 7.86
N LEU A 51 -2.61 5.76 8.55
CA LEU A 51 -2.83 4.36 8.16
C LEU A 51 -3.39 4.24 6.74
N ARG A 52 -4.35 5.08 6.34
CA ARG A 52 -4.93 5.05 4.99
C ARG A 52 -3.90 5.44 3.93
N ALA A 53 -3.10 6.47 4.18
CA ALA A 53 -2.03 6.87 3.27
C ALA A 53 -1.01 5.74 3.11
N ALA A 54 -0.62 5.08 4.21
CA ALA A 54 0.32 3.96 4.16
C ALA A 54 -0.22 2.76 3.36
N VAL A 55 -1.53 2.46 3.46
CA VAL A 55 -2.16 1.41 2.65
C VAL A 55 -2.23 1.80 1.17
N GLN A 56 -2.65 3.02 0.85
CA GLN A 56 -2.68 3.52 -0.53
C GLN A 56 -1.30 3.51 -1.18
N GLU A 57 -0.28 3.91 -0.41
CA GLU A 57 1.10 3.91 -0.88
C GLU A 57 1.59 2.48 -1.13
N ALA A 58 1.37 1.56 -0.19
CA ALA A 58 1.72 0.16 -0.37
C ALA A 58 1.03 -0.45 -1.60
N ASN A 59 -0.28 -0.25 -1.77
CA ASN A 59 -1.02 -0.76 -2.93
C ASN A 59 -0.51 -0.24 -4.29
N ALA A 60 0.17 0.91 -4.31
CA ALA A 60 0.72 1.52 -5.52
C ALA A 60 2.17 1.09 -5.80
N LEU A 61 2.83 0.42 -4.86
CA LEU A 61 4.16 -0.14 -5.04
C LEU A 61 4.11 -1.58 -5.54
N GLU A 62 5.29 -2.13 -5.86
CA GLU A 62 5.42 -3.53 -6.26
C GLU A 62 6.16 -4.31 -5.16
N GLY A 63 5.48 -5.31 -4.60
CA GLY A 63 6.11 -6.32 -3.77
C GLY A 63 5.72 -6.22 -2.30
N PRO A 64 6.09 -7.23 -1.50
CA PRO A 64 5.53 -7.37 -0.16
C PRO A 64 5.98 -6.24 0.76
N ASP A 65 5.02 -5.44 1.19
CA ASP A 65 5.25 -4.24 2.00
C ASP A 65 4.90 -4.43 3.47
N THR A 66 5.44 -3.55 4.31
CA THR A 66 5.17 -3.54 5.75
C THR A 66 4.71 -2.16 6.22
N ILE A 67 3.66 -2.13 7.03
CA ILE A 67 3.22 -0.96 7.78
C ILE A 67 3.50 -1.19 9.26
N ASP A 68 4.36 -0.36 9.83
CA ASP A 68 4.55 -0.27 11.28
C ASP A 68 3.53 0.69 11.87
N LEU A 69 2.69 0.16 12.77
CA LEU A 69 1.58 0.89 13.37
C LEU A 69 1.82 1.08 14.88
N PRO A 70 2.30 2.27 15.30
CA PRO A 70 2.52 2.58 16.71
C PRO A 70 1.25 2.44 17.56
N ALA A 71 1.42 2.45 18.88
CA ALA A 71 0.30 2.42 19.81
C ALA A 71 -0.64 3.62 19.57
N GLY A 72 -1.93 3.35 19.46
CA GLY A 72 -2.95 4.34 19.14
C GLY A 72 -4.28 3.72 18.71
N THR A 73 -5.29 4.58 18.58
CA THR A 73 -6.57 4.24 17.97
C THR A 73 -6.68 5.00 16.65
N TYR A 74 -6.73 4.25 15.54
CA TYR A 74 -6.82 4.75 14.19
C TYR A 74 -8.27 4.61 13.73
N VAL A 75 -9.03 5.69 13.84
CA VAL A 75 -10.45 5.72 13.47
C VAL A 75 -10.56 6.09 12.01
N LEU A 76 -11.19 5.26 11.18
CA LEU A 76 -11.48 5.58 9.78
C LEU A 76 -12.65 6.58 9.73
N THR A 77 -12.33 7.86 9.50
CA THR A 77 -13.31 8.97 9.55
C THR A 77 -13.76 9.47 8.17
N LEU A 78 -13.04 9.10 7.10
CA LEU A 78 -13.44 9.36 5.72
C LEU A 78 -14.62 8.45 5.34
N ALA A 79 -15.83 8.86 5.71
CA ALA A 79 -17.04 8.11 5.41
C ALA A 79 -17.34 8.10 3.90
N GLY A 80 -17.75 6.95 3.38
CA GLY A 80 -18.11 6.74 1.99
C GLY A 80 -18.61 5.31 1.76
N PRO A 81 -18.95 4.95 0.51
CA PRO A 81 -19.16 3.54 0.17
C PRO A 81 -17.87 2.74 0.39
N ALA A 82 -18.01 1.43 0.57
CA ALA A 82 -16.88 0.51 0.35
C ALA A 82 -16.56 0.52 -1.14
N GLU A 83 -15.31 0.78 -1.47
CA GLU A 83 -14.77 0.96 -2.82
C GLU A 83 -13.31 0.53 -2.81
N ASP A 84 -12.76 0.15 -3.95
CA ASP A 84 -11.53 -0.65 -3.98
C ASP A 84 -10.22 0.18 -3.87
N GLU A 85 -10.26 1.51 -3.88
CA GLU A 85 -9.07 2.38 -3.88
C GLU A 85 -8.73 2.96 -2.50
N SER A 86 -9.47 2.57 -1.45
CA SER A 86 -9.28 3.07 -0.09
C SER A 86 -9.29 4.59 0.05
N ALA A 87 -9.93 5.34 -0.85
CA ALA A 87 -10.20 6.77 -0.75
C ALA A 87 -11.28 7.11 0.30
N SER A 88 -12.17 6.17 0.61
CA SER A 88 -13.17 6.30 1.68
C SER A 88 -13.61 4.94 2.24
N GLY A 89 -14.32 4.94 3.37
CA GLY A 89 -14.83 3.71 3.97
C GLY A 89 -13.71 2.89 4.62
N ASP A 90 -13.65 1.62 4.27
CA ASP A 90 -12.63 0.67 4.70
C ASP A 90 -11.28 0.86 3.98
N LEU A 91 -10.37 -0.09 4.19
CA LEU A 91 -9.03 -0.15 3.62
C LEU A 91 -8.88 -1.45 2.85
N ASP A 92 -8.61 -1.34 1.57
CA ASP A 92 -8.43 -2.41 0.61
C ASP A 92 -6.95 -2.69 0.48
N VAL A 93 -6.60 -3.97 0.44
CA VAL A 93 -5.23 -4.42 0.32
C VAL A 93 -5.12 -5.23 -0.97
N HIS A 94 -4.40 -4.70 -1.96
CA HIS A 94 -4.29 -5.29 -3.30
C HIS A 94 -3.13 -6.26 -3.46
N GLU A 95 -2.24 -6.32 -2.48
CA GLU A 95 -1.08 -7.18 -2.53
C GLU A 95 -0.70 -7.78 -1.17
N THR A 96 0.50 -8.36 -1.07
CA THR A 96 0.97 -8.88 0.21
C THR A 96 1.38 -7.73 1.12
N LEU A 97 0.52 -7.39 2.08
CA LEU A 97 0.79 -6.35 3.08
C LEU A 97 0.89 -6.95 4.48
N THR A 98 1.95 -6.58 5.20
CA THR A 98 2.09 -6.89 6.64
C THR A 98 1.82 -5.65 7.46
N ILE A 99 0.83 -5.68 8.37
CA ILE A 99 0.59 -4.59 9.31
C ILE A 99 1.02 -5.04 10.71
N THR A 100 2.04 -4.38 11.27
CA THR A 100 2.61 -4.72 12.58
C THR A 100 2.22 -3.66 13.61
N GLY A 101 1.31 -4.01 14.52
CA GLY A 101 0.95 -3.16 15.65
C GLY A 101 1.96 -3.23 16.81
N ALA A 102 2.09 -2.13 17.57
CA ALA A 102 2.90 -2.09 18.81
C ALA A 102 2.43 -3.06 19.92
N GLY A 103 1.23 -3.63 19.78
CA GLY A 103 0.68 -4.66 20.65
C GLY A 103 -0.84 -4.72 20.59
N ALA A 104 -1.41 -5.92 20.77
CA ALA A 104 -2.86 -6.15 20.64
C ALA A 104 -3.72 -5.32 21.63
N ALA A 105 -3.15 -4.90 22.77
CA ALA A 105 -3.84 -4.07 23.76
C ALA A 105 -3.67 -2.56 23.53
N THR A 106 -2.75 -2.16 22.65
CA THR A 106 -2.32 -0.76 22.49
C THR A 106 -2.54 -0.22 21.09
N THR A 107 -2.83 -1.07 20.11
CA THR A 107 -3.08 -0.70 18.72
C THR A 107 -4.50 -1.14 18.34
N VAL A 108 -5.34 -0.19 17.95
CA VAL A 108 -6.72 -0.41 17.54
C VAL A 108 -6.95 0.26 16.19
N ILE A 109 -7.45 -0.50 15.22
CA ILE A 109 -8.01 0.06 13.97
C ILE A 109 -9.52 -0.01 14.11
N ASP A 110 -10.17 1.15 14.08
CA ASP A 110 -11.61 1.30 14.29
C ASP A 110 -12.26 1.76 12.97
N GLY A 111 -13.06 0.88 12.36
CA GLY A 111 -13.79 1.20 11.12
C GLY A 111 -14.92 2.21 11.31
N ASN A 112 -15.13 2.76 12.51
CA ASN A 112 -16.10 3.82 12.77
C ASN A 112 -17.52 3.49 12.26
N ARG A 113 -17.97 2.25 12.53
CA ARG A 113 -19.26 1.70 12.09
C ARG A 113 -19.37 1.45 10.57
N ALA A 114 -18.27 1.46 9.82
CA ALA A 114 -18.23 0.95 8.47
C ALA A 114 -18.58 -0.56 8.43
N SER A 115 -18.99 -1.03 7.25
CA SER A 115 -19.35 -2.43 6.99
C SER A 115 -18.13 -3.37 6.91
N GLY A 116 -16.93 -2.82 7.07
CA GLY A 116 -15.63 -3.48 7.02
C GLY A 116 -14.58 -2.58 7.69
N VAL A 117 -13.36 -3.08 7.85
CA VAL A 117 -12.21 -2.29 8.35
C VAL A 117 -11.03 -2.46 7.43
N ILE A 118 -10.69 -3.71 7.14
CA ILE A 118 -9.67 -4.10 6.16
C ILE A 118 -10.29 -5.17 5.28
N GLU A 119 -10.23 -4.96 3.97
CA GLU A 119 -10.56 -5.93 2.94
C GLU A 119 -9.26 -6.35 2.25
N ALA A 120 -8.99 -7.66 2.20
CA ALA A 120 -7.91 -8.18 1.37
C ALA A 120 -8.53 -8.54 0.02
N ALA A 121 -7.96 -8.05 -1.08
CA ALA A 121 -8.44 -8.39 -2.40
C ALA A 121 -8.48 -9.90 -2.60
N GLU A 122 -9.59 -10.39 -3.15
CA GLU A 122 -9.71 -11.79 -3.55
C GLU A 122 -8.58 -12.13 -4.53
N PRO A 123 -7.89 -13.28 -4.38
CA PRO A 123 -6.97 -13.75 -5.41
C PRO A 123 -7.76 -13.87 -6.72
N GLY A 124 -7.42 -13.06 -7.72
CA GLY A 124 -8.02 -13.15 -9.05
C GLY A 124 -7.92 -14.57 -9.61
N PRO A 125 -8.89 -15.00 -10.45
CA PRO A 125 -8.92 -16.35 -11.02
C PRO A 125 -7.71 -16.69 -11.90
#